data_AF-A0A7S0W3Q6-F1
#
_entry.id   AF-A0A7S0W3Q6-F1
#
_cell.length_a   1.000
_cell.length_b   1.000
_cell.length_c   1.000
_cell.angle_alpha   90.00
_cell.angle_beta   90.00
_cell.angle_gamma   90.00
#
_symmetry.space_group_name_H-M   'P 1'
#
loop_
_entity.id
_entity.type
_entity.pdbx_description
1 polymer ?
#
loop_
_entity_poly.entity_id
_entity_poly.type
_entity_poly.pdbx_seq_one_letter_code
_entity_poly.pdbx_strand_id
1 'polypeptide(L)'
;STAQGLGAIAVVRVSGADALPSLAALSRKGASPPKPRYAGVRKLLDPGTGEELDQALVLFFPGPNSFTGEDIVEYHCHGGVAIVNSVLAALGSCPGLRMAGPGEFTRRAYLNGRMDLLEAEALNDLIHAETSGQQRQAMAQMGGAHRKLYQAWRTGVMQCLAHVNAFIDYGDDAGLEEEETLSPVRKDAKAIEAQIRRHLADGRRGETLRSGLRCSLVGPPNAGKSSLLNSLAARPAAIVSSIPGTTRDVVQVRLEIAGVAVQVED
;
A
#
# COMPACT_ATOMS: atom_id res chain seq x y z
N SER A 1 3.35 -10.11 8.52
CA SER A 1 3.41 -8.65 8.32
C SER A 1 4.81 -8.13 8.04
N THR A 2 5.86 -8.91 8.32
CA THR A 2 7.24 -8.67 7.88
C THR A 2 7.55 -9.44 6.61
N ALA A 3 8.64 -9.08 5.92
CA ALA A 3 9.17 -9.85 4.80
C ALA A 3 9.51 -11.29 5.23
N GLN A 4 9.39 -12.25 4.32
CA GLN A 4 9.81 -13.63 4.57
C GLN A 4 11.34 -13.71 4.61
N GLY A 5 11.87 -14.54 5.52
CA GLY A 5 13.30 -14.75 5.67
C GLY A 5 13.74 -14.76 7.13
N LEU A 6 15.04 -14.90 7.34
CA LEU A 6 15.65 -14.80 8.67
C LEU A 6 15.70 -13.33 9.09
N GLY A 7 15.18 -13.03 10.27
CA GLY A 7 15.25 -11.72 10.89
C GLY A 7 15.30 -11.84 12.41
N ALA A 8 15.75 -10.79 13.09
CA ALA A 8 15.71 -10.75 14.54
C ALA A 8 14.25 -10.78 15.05
N ILE A 9 13.34 -10.09 14.36
CA ILE A 9 11.93 -9.95 14.73
C ILE A 9 11.05 -10.25 13.53
N ALA A 10 9.94 -10.96 13.77
CA ALA A 10 8.84 -11.10 12.83
C ALA A 10 7.55 -10.60 13.47
N VAL A 11 6.72 -9.91 12.68
CA VAL A 11 5.42 -9.40 13.14
C VAL A 11 4.30 -10.26 12.55
N VAL A 12 3.55 -10.92 13.44
CA VAL A 12 2.29 -11.60 13.14
C VAL A 12 1.15 -10.70 13.60
N ARG A 13 0.14 -10.51 12.76
CA ARG A 13 -0.97 -9.58 13.03
C ARG A 13 -2.30 -10.31 12.91
N VAL A 14 -3.20 -10.07 13.87
CA VAL A 14 -4.60 -10.51 13.86
C VAL A 14 -5.49 -9.26 13.87
N SER A 15 -6.56 -9.26 13.07
CA SER A 15 -7.52 -8.15 12.97
C SER A 15 -8.95 -8.69 12.98
N GLY A 16 -9.83 -8.07 13.75
CA GLY A 16 -11.25 -8.43 13.86
C GLY A 16 -11.70 -8.66 15.30
N ALA A 17 -12.94 -9.11 15.47
CA ALA A 17 -13.56 -9.33 16.79
C ALA A 17 -12.77 -10.33 17.66
N ASP A 18 -12.12 -11.30 17.04
CA ASP A 18 -11.36 -12.34 17.73
C ASP A 18 -9.88 -11.99 17.97
N ALA A 19 -9.44 -10.75 17.71
CA ALA A 19 -8.07 -10.33 17.96
C ALA A 19 -7.67 -10.36 19.46
N LEU A 20 -8.53 -9.85 20.35
CA LEU A 20 -8.30 -9.96 21.80
C LEU A 20 -8.49 -11.40 22.31
N PRO A 21 -9.55 -12.13 21.91
CA PRO A 21 -9.68 -13.55 22.22
C PRO A 21 -8.46 -14.40 21.82
N SER A 22 -7.85 -14.14 20.66
CA SER A 22 -6.66 -14.87 20.22
C SER A 22 -5.46 -14.59 21.13
N LEU A 23 -5.30 -13.37 21.63
CA LEU A 23 -4.25 -13.05 22.61
C LEU A 23 -4.48 -13.79 23.92
N ALA A 24 -5.73 -13.86 24.40
CA ALA A 24 -6.06 -14.60 25.61
C ALA A 24 -5.80 -16.10 25.44
N ALA A 25 -6.12 -16.67 24.28
CA ALA A 25 -5.90 -18.09 23.97
C ALA A 25 -4.40 -18.47 23.95
N LEU A 26 -3.55 -17.60 23.40
CA LEU A 26 -2.09 -17.81 23.36
C LEU A 26 -1.38 -17.36 24.64
N SER A 27 -2.09 -16.89 25.65
CA SER A 27 -1.50 -16.43 26.92
C SER A 27 -1.82 -17.39 28.06
N ARG A 28 -1.09 -17.27 29.17
CA ARG A 28 -1.47 -17.96 30.42
C ARG A 28 -2.88 -17.56 30.84
N LYS A 29 -3.68 -18.52 31.32
CA LYS A 29 -5.03 -18.28 31.83
C LYS A 29 -5.02 -17.14 32.86
N GLY A 30 -5.91 -16.16 32.68
CA GLY A 30 -6.01 -14.99 33.55
C GLY A 30 -5.03 -13.85 33.25
N ALA A 31 -4.17 -13.97 32.23
CA ALA A 31 -3.31 -12.86 31.80
C ALA A 31 -4.18 -11.75 31.19
N SER A 32 -4.05 -10.53 31.72
CA SER A 32 -4.68 -9.36 31.12
C SER A 32 -3.97 -8.94 29.83
N PRO A 33 -4.70 -8.43 28.83
CA PRO A 33 -4.07 -7.82 27.66
C PRO A 33 -3.24 -6.59 28.08
N PRO A 34 -2.21 -6.20 27.32
CA PRO A 34 -1.53 -4.95 27.55
C PRO A 34 -2.51 -3.77 27.41
N LYS A 35 -2.19 -2.64 28.05
CA LYS A 35 -2.96 -1.41 27.85
C LYS A 35 -2.96 -1.07 26.34
N PRO A 36 -4.07 -0.55 25.79
CA PRO A 36 -4.15 -0.13 24.40
C PRO A 36 -2.95 0.71 23.97
N ARG A 37 -2.23 0.28 22.92
CA ARG A 37 -1.02 0.92 22.37
C ARG A 37 0.19 0.95 23.31
N TYR A 38 0.24 0.09 24.32
CA TYR A 38 1.43 -0.16 25.12
C TYR A 38 1.99 -1.53 24.78
N ALA A 39 3.32 -1.60 24.68
CA ALA A 39 4.04 -2.85 24.56
C ALA A 39 3.90 -3.67 25.85
N GLY A 40 3.53 -4.94 25.72
CA GLY A 40 3.56 -5.90 26.82
C GLY A 40 4.30 -7.16 26.42
N VAL A 41 5.27 -7.59 27.24
CA VAL A 41 5.93 -8.88 27.02
C VAL A 41 4.99 -10.01 27.44
N ARG A 42 4.82 -11.02 26.58
CA ARG A 42 4.00 -12.21 26.84
C ARG A 42 4.76 -13.47 26.44
N LYS A 43 4.61 -14.51 27.24
CA LYS A 43 4.94 -15.87 26.81
C LYS A 43 3.76 -16.38 26.00
N LEU A 44 4.01 -16.65 24.73
CA LEU A 44 3.04 -17.24 23.81
C LEU A 44 3.04 -18.75 24.03
N LEU A 45 1.87 -19.31 24.24
CA LEU A 45 1.66 -20.72 24.51
C LEU A 45 0.79 -21.33 23.42
N ASP A 46 1.05 -22.60 23.09
CA ASP A 46 0.16 -23.37 22.22
C ASP A 46 -1.17 -23.64 22.97
N PRO A 47 -2.34 -23.27 22.42
CA PRO A 47 -3.62 -23.46 23.10
C PRO A 47 -4.01 -24.93 23.35
N GLY A 48 -3.49 -25.87 22.56
CA GLY A 48 -3.80 -27.29 22.66
C GLY A 48 -2.87 -28.05 23.61
N THR A 49 -1.56 -27.77 23.54
CA THR A 49 -0.53 -28.49 24.32
C THR A 49 -0.06 -27.73 25.56
N GLY A 50 -0.17 -26.40 25.56
CA GLY A 50 0.37 -25.53 26.61
C GLY A 50 1.89 -25.29 26.53
N GLU A 51 2.56 -25.78 25.49
CA GLU A 51 3.99 -25.58 25.26
C GLU A 51 4.32 -24.10 24.97
N GLU A 52 5.50 -23.64 25.40
CA GLU A 52 5.98 -22.29 25.14
C GLU A 52 6.47 -22.16 23.70
N LEU A 53 5.79 -21.33 22.92
CA LEU A 53 6.12 -21.05 21.52
C LEU A 53 7.20 -19.99 21.40
N ASP A 54 7.06 -18.90 22.16
CA ASP A 54 7.99 -17.77 22.16
C ASP A 54 7.75 -16.83 23.36
N GLN A 55 8.73 -15.98 23.65
CA GLN A 55 8.56 -14.78 24.46
C GLN A 55 8.52 -13.54 23.55
N ALA A 56 7.32 -13.05 23.27
CA ALA A 56 7.08 -12.00 22.29
C ALA A 56 6.64 -10.68 22.94
N LEU A 57 6.91 -9.58 22.25
CA LEU A 57 6.32 -8.28 22.56
C LEU A 57 4.96 -8.20 21.86
N VAL A 58 3.91 -7.88 22.62
CA VAL A 58 2.55 -7.81 22.11
C VAL A 58 2.03 -6.38 22.20
N LEU A 59 1.35 -5.93 21.14
CA LEU A 59 0.60 -4.68 21.12
C LEU A 59 -0.87 -4.96 20.83
N PHE A 60 -1.75 -4.22 21.50
CA PHE A 60 -3.17 -4.20 21.22
C PHE A 60 -3.60 -2.81 20.73
N PHE A 61 -4.29 -2.75 19.60
CA PHE A 61 -4.85 -1.54 19.02
C PHE A 61 -6.37 -1.69 18.96
N PRO A 62 -7.12 -1.01 19.84
CA PRO A 62 -8.58 -1.04 19.76
C PRO A 62 -9.09 -0.29 18.53
N GLY A 63 -10.12 -0.85 17.90
CA GLY A 63 -10.94 -0.14 16.92
C GLY A 63 -11.65 1.07 17.55
N PRO A 64 -12.05 2.08 16.77
CA PRO A 64 -11.82 2.23 15.33
C PRO A 64 -10.41 2.76 14.99
N ASN A 65 -9.58 3.06 15.98
CA ASN A 65 -8.30 3.75 15.80
C ASN A 65 -7.13 2.79 15.58
N SER A 66 -7.30 1.87 14.64
CA SER A 66 -6.31 0.90 14.19
C SER A 66 -6.09 1.00 12.68
N PHE A 67 -5.18 0.19 12.12
CA PHE A 67 -4.92 0.16 10.68
C PHE A 67 -6.17 -0.25 9.88
N THR A 68 -6.83 -1.33 10.27
CA THR A 68 -8.04 -1.84 9.59
C THR A 68 -9.30 -1.15 10.05
N GLY A 69 -9.28 -0.42 11.18
CA GLY A 69 -10.48 0.07 11.85
C GLY A 69 -11.14 -0.94 12.78
N GLU A 70 -10.62 -2.17 12.85
CA GLU A 70 -11.05 -3.23 13.76
C GLU A 70 -10.09 -3.32 14.95
N ASP A 71 -10.41 -4.13 15.95
CA ASP A 71 -9.42 -4.53 16.95
C ASP A 71 -8.25 -5.27 16.29
N ILE A 72 -7.02 -4.88 16.62
CA ILE A 72 -5.80 -5.52 16.12
C ILE A 72 -4.91 -5.93 17.28
N VAL A 73 -4.38 -7.15 17.21
CA VAL A 73 -3.25 -7.58 18.03
C VAL A 73 -2.04 -7.84 17.12
N GLU A 74 -0.90 -7.29 17.52
CA GLU A 74 0.40 -7.57 16.89
C GLU A 74 1.28 -8.36 17.85
N TYR A 75 1.82 -9.47 17.35
CA TYR A 75 2.78 -10.34 18.03
C TYR A 75 4.15 -10.12 17.36
N HIS A 76 5.07 -9.52 18.11
CA HIS A 76 6.45 -9.26 17.69
C HIS A 76 7.32 -10.39 18.25
N CYS A 77 7.37 -11.47 17.49
CA CYS A 77 8.06 -12.71 17.82
C CYS A 77 9.50 -12.67 17.32
N HIS A 78 10.33 -13.60 17.78
CA HIS A 78 11.62 -13.87 17.14
C HIS A 78 11.41 -14.30 15.68
N GLY A 79 12.21 -13.77 14.76
CA GLY A 79 12.03 -13.97 13.31
C GLY A 79 12.53 -15.31 12.77
N GLY A 80 12.64 -16.34 13.61
CA GLY A 80 12.96 -17.69 13.17
C GLY A 80 11.76 -18.33 12.46
N VAL A 81 11.99 -18.98 11.31
CA VAL A 81 10.93 -19.61 10.50
C VAL A 81 10.08 -20.59 11.32
N ALA A 82 10.70 -21.39 12.19
CA ALA A 82 10.01 -22.33 13.06
C ALA A 82 9.07 -21.63 14.05
N ILE A 83 9.51 -20.50 14.63
CA ILE A 83 8.74 -19.71 15.61
C ILE A 83 7.55 -19.05 14.92
N VAL A 84 7.77 -18.42 13.75
CA VAL A 84 6.68 -17.80 12.99
C VAL A 84 5.63 -18.83 12.59
N ASN A 85 6.06 -20.00 12.11
CA ASN A 85 5.16 -21.08 11.72
C ASN A 85 4.37 -21.65 12.91
N SER A 86 5.02 -21.84 14.07
CA SER A 86 4.34 -22.36 15.26
C SER A 86 3.31 -21.37 15.81
N VAL A 87 3.63 -20.06 15.84
CA VAL A 87 2.67 -19.02 16.24
C VAL A 87 1.51 -18.92 15.25
N LEU A 88 1.76 -18.98 13.94
CA LEU A 88 0.70 -18.98 12.93
C LEU A 88 -0.20 -20.22 13.05
N ALA A 89 0.37 -21.40 13.29
CA ALA A 89 -0.40 -22.63 13.50
C ALA A 89 -1.27 -22.55 14.76
N ALA A 90 -0.72 -22.06 15.88
CA ALA A 90 -1.45 -21.84 17.13
C ALA A 90 -2.58 -20.81 16.98
N LEU A 91 -2.36 -19.74 16.21
CA LEU A 91 -3.43 -18.80 15.87
C LEU A 91 -4.48 -19.44 14.95
N GLY A 92 -4.05 -20.28 14.00
CA GLY A 92 -4.95 -20.99 13.08
C GLY A 92 -5.86 -22.03 13.74
N SER A 93 -5.51 -22.52 14.94
CA SER A 93 -6.37 -23.40 15.74
C SER A 93 -7.38 -22.64 16.60
N CYS A 94 -7.25 -21.32 16.73
CA CYS A 94 -8.19 -20.50 17.49
C CYS A 94 -9.51 -20.33 16.71
N PRO A 95 -10.68 -20.53 17.36
CA PRO A 95 -11.97 -20.28 16.73
C PRO A 95 -12.09 -18.83 16.21
N GLY A 96 -12.71 -18.66 15.04
CA GLY A 96 -12.95 -17.34 14.44
C GLY A 96 -11.76 -16.77 13.65
N LEU A 97 -10.57 -17.37 13.75
CA LEU A 97 -9.40 -16.96 12.96
C LEU A 97 -9.29 -17.69 11.62
N ARG A 98 -8.76 -16.98 10.62
CA ARG A 98 -8.30 -17.57 9.36
C ARG A 98 -7.09 -16.81 8.85
N MET A 99 -6.33 -17.44 7.96
CA MET A 99 -5.28 -16.74 7.22
C MET A 99 -5.89 -15.62 6.38
N ALA A 100 -5.23 -14.47 6.42
CA ALA A 100 -5.58 -13.32 5.61
C ALA A 100 -5.20 -13.57 4.14
N GLY A 101 -6.07 -13.14 3.22
CA GLY A 101 -5.75 -13.13 1.79
C GLY A 101 -4.78 -11.99 1.43
N PRO A 102 -4.21 -12.00 0.20
CA PRO A 102 -3.37 -10.92 -0.29
C PRO A 102 -4.07 -9.56 -0.21
N GLY A 103 -3.40 -8.57 0.40
CA GLY A 103 -3.93 -7.20 0.56
C GLY A 103 -5.15 -7.08 1.48
N GLU A 104 -5.57 -8.14 2.18
CA GLU A 104 -6.84 -8.13 2.91
C GLU A 104 -6.89 -7.08 4.04
N PHE A 105 -5.78 -6.88 4.77
CA PHE A 105 -5.73 -5.84 5.81
C PHE A 105 -5.99 -4.45 5.21
N THR A 106 -5.36 -4.13 4.07
CA THR A 106 -5.57 -2.86 3.36
C THR A 106 -6.99 -2.76 2.82
N ARG A 107 -7.55 -3.86 2.28
CA ARG A 107 -8.96 -3.91 1.84
C ARG A 107 -9.92 -3.62 3.00
N ARG A 108 -9.69 -4.19 4.18
CA ARG A 108 -10.51 -3.92 5.37
C ARG A 108 -10.37 -2.46 5.83
N ALA A 109 -9.16 -1.91 5.81
CA ALA A 109 -8.93 -0.50 6.09
C ALA A 109 -9.75 0.41 5.16
N TYR A 110 -9.79 0.10 3.86
CA TYR A 110 -10.62 0.79 2.88
C TYR A 110 -12.13 0.65 3.19
N LEU A 111 -12.61 -0.57 3.40
CA LEU A 111 -14.04 -0.82 3.68
C LEU A 111 -14.53 -0.14 4.98
N ASN A 112 -13.64 0.00 5.97
CA ASN A 112 -13.93 0.67 7.24
C ASN A 112 -13.64 2.18 7.18
N GLY A 113 -13.40 2.75 6.00
CA GLY A 113 -13.20 4.19 5.81
C GLY A 113 -11.92 4.74 6.46
N ARG A 114 -10.96 3.88 6.80
CA ARG A 114 -9.65 4.28 7.36
C ARG A 114 -8.71 4.86 6.30
N MET A 115 -8.94 4.49 5.04
CA MET A 115 -8.22 4.99 3.88
C MET A 115 -9.11 4.96 2.63
N ASP A 116 -8.80 5.76 1.61
CA ASP A 116 -9.40 5.60 0.28
C ASP A 116 -8.59 4.70 -0.65
N LEU A 117 -9.10 4.49 -1.87
CA LEU A 117 -8.44 3.63 -2.86
C LEU A 117 -7.08 4.20 -3.32
N LEU A 118 -6.95 5.53 -3.41
CA LEU A 118 -5.69 6.17 -3.80
C LEU A 118 -4.62 5.99 -2.73
N GLU A 119 -4.99 6.08 -1.45
CA GLU A 119 -4.11 5.80 -0.32
C GLU A 119 -3.72 4.32 -0.24
N ALA A 120 -4.65 3.41 -0.56
CA ALA A 120 -4.36 1.98 -0.64
C ALA A 120 -3.36 1.65 -1.76
N GLU A 121 -3.53 2.24 -2.95
CA GLU A 121 -2.58 2.14 -4.06
C GLU A 121 -1.22 2.76 -3.71
N ALA A 122 -1.23 3.95 -3.09
CA ALA A 122 -0.01 4.64 -2.66
C ALA A 122 0.76 3.83 -1.60
N LEU A 123 0.07 3.13 -0.70
CA LEU A 123 0.72 2.22 0.25
C LEU A 123 1.43 1.07 -0.47
N ASN A 124 0.80 0.51 -1.49
CA ASN A 124 1.42 -0.53 -2.32
C ASN A 124 2.66 0.01 -3.05
N ASP A 125 2.54 1.19 -3.68
CA ASP A 125 3.65 1.88 -4.35
C ASP A 125 4.80 2.18 -3.37
N LEU A 126 4.51 2.54 -2.12
CA LEU A 126 5.51 2.80 -1.09
C LEU A 126 6.25 1.53 -0.66
N ILE A 127 5.54 0.42 -0.46
CA ILE A 127 6.14 -0.88 -0.09
C ILE A 127 7.08 -1.38 -1.18
N HIS A 128 6.76 -1.10 -2.44
CA HIS A 128 7.53 -1.52 -3.61
C HIS A 128 8.51 -0.47 -4.13
N ALA A 129 8.66 0.68 -3.47
CA ALA A 129 9.55 1.73 -3.91
C ALA A 129 11.01 1.28 -3.86
N GLU A 130 11.70 1.31 -5.00
CA GLU A 130 13.12 1.01 -5.15
C GLU A 130 13.99 2.27 -5.16
N THR A 131 13.39 3.44 -5.35
CA THR A 131 14.12 4.73 -5.49
C THR A 131 13.53 5.84 -4.63
N SER A 132 14.35 6.85 -4.34
CA SER A 132 13.91 8.04 -3.59
C SER A 132 12.79 8.84 -4.29
N GLY A 133 12.72 8.78 -5.62
CA GLY A 133 11.65 9.41 -6.39
C GLY A 133 10.32 8.68 -6.23
N GLN A 134 10.31 7.35 -6.36
CA GLN A 134 9.13 6.51 -6.10
C GLN A 134 8.62 6.68 -4.67
N GLN A 135 9.52 6.67 -3.68
CA GLN A 135 9.16 6.90 -2.28
C GLN A 135 8.46 8.27 -2.08
N ARG A 136 9.03 9.35 -2.63
CA ARG A 136 8.44 10.70 -2.52
C ARG A 136 7.08 10.78 -3.21
N GLN A 137 6.95 10.16 -4.39
CA GLN A 137 5.68 10.12 -5.12
C GLN A 137 4.60 9.40 -4.32
N ALA A 138 4.90 8.19 -3.82
CA ALA A 138 3.97 7.39 -3.03
C ALA A 138 3.55 8.12 -1.73
N MET A 139 4.50 8.77 -1.03
CA MET A 139 4.19 9.58 0.16
C MET A 139 3.28 10.78 -0.16
N ALA A 140 3.50 11.47 -1.29
CA ALA A 140 2.64 12.58 -1.70
C ALA A 140 1.21 12.13 -2.03
N GLN A 141 1.07 10.97 -2.66
CA GLN A 141 -0.23 10.36 -2.95
C GLN A 141 -0.94 9.92 -1.66
N MET A 142 -0.21 9.31 -0.73
CA MET A 142 -0.72 8.95 0.59
C MET A 142 -1.16 10.17 1.40
N GLY A 143 -0.53 11.33 1.19
CA GLY A 143 -0.95 12.64 1.73
C GLY A 143 -2.18 13.26 1.06
N GLY A 144 -2.81 12.56 0.10
CA GLY A 144 -4.05 13.00 -0.55
C GLY A 144 -3.87 14.04 -1.66
N ALA A 145 -2.68 14.13 -2.27
CA ALA A 145 -2.42 15.10 -3.34
C ALA A 145 -3.43 15.03 -4.49
N HIS A 146 -3.79 13.82 -4.94
CA HIS A 146 -4.80 13.62 -5.99
C HIS A 146 -6.24 13.62 -5.45
N ARG A 147 -6.44 13.23 -4.19
CA ARG A 147 -7.77 13.20 -3.55
C ARG A 147 -8.46 14.55 -3.64
N LYS A 148 -7.77 15.64 -3.31
CA LYS A 148 -8.34 17.01 -3.35
C LYS A 148 -8.81 17.39 -4.75
N LEU A 149 -7.99 17.11 -5.77
CA LEU A 149 -8.30 17.41 -7.17
C LEU A 149 -9.53 16.61 -7.64
N TYR A 150 -9.56 15.31 -7.37
CA TYR A 150 -10.64 14.44 -7.84
C TYR A 150 -11.95 14.72 -7.11
N GLN A 151 -11.89 15.07 -5.82
CA GLN A 151 -13.07 15.52 -5.08
C GLN A 151 -13.64 16.83 -5.64
N ALA A 152 -12.79 17.78 -6.04
CA ALA A 152 -13.26 19.01 -6.68
C ALA A 152 -13.99 18.72 -8.00
N TRP A 153 -13.45 17.83 -8.85
CA TRP A 153 -14.12 17.41 -10.09
C TRP A 153 -15.42 16.68 -9.82
N ARG A 154 -15.44 15.74 -8.86
CA ARG A 154 -16.65 15.03 -8.46
C ARG A 154 -17.74 16.00 -8.03
N THR A 155 -17.42 16.97 -7.18
CA THR A 155 -18.38 17.98 -6.72
C THR A 155 -18.93 18.80 -7.89
N GLY A 156 -18.06 19.25 -8.80
CA GLY A 156 -18.49 20.01 -9.99
C GLY A 156 -19.41 19.20 -10.91
N VAL A 157 -19.10 17.92 -11.15
CA VAL A 157 -19.96 17.02 -11.95
C VAL A 157 -21.30 16.78 -11.27
N MET A 158 -21.31 16.58 -9.95
CA MET A 158 -22.54 16.40 -9.18
C MET A 158 -23.43 17.65 -9.23
N GLN A 159 -22.84 18.86 -9.19
CA GLN A 159 -23.58 20.11 -9.36
C GLN A 159 -24.19 20.21 -10.76
N CYS A 160 -23.41 19.93 -11.80
CA CYS A 160 -23.91 19.91 -13.18
C CYS A 160 -25.09 18.93 -13.32
N LEU A 161 -24.96 17.72 -12.77
CA LEU A 161 -26.02 16.71 -12.80
C LEU A 161 -27.28 17.16 -12.05
N ALA A 162 -27.12 17.82 -10.90
CA ALA A 162 -28.25 18.35 -10.13
C ALA A 162 -29.03 19.40 -10.93
N HIS A 163 -28.35 20.32 -11.63
CA HIS A 163 -29.00 21.33 -12.48
C HIS A 163 -29.73 20.72 -13.68
N VAL A 164 -29.12 19.73 -14.34
CA VAL A 164 -29.77 19.03 -15.46
C VAL A 164 -31.02 18.29 -14.97
N ASN A 165 -30.94 17.57 -13.85
CA ASN A 165 -32.10 16.88 -13.29
C ASN A 165 -33.21 17.85 -12.91
N ALA A 166 -32.88 18.98 -12.26
CA ALA A 166 -33.87 19.99 -11.91
C ALA A 166 -34.58 20.57 -13.15
N PHE A 167 -33.85 20.78 -14.24
CA PHE A 167 -34.44 21.21 -15.51
C PHE A 167 -35.33 20.14 -16.14
N ILE A 168 -34.95 18.86 -16.08
CA ILE A 168 -35.79 17.76 -16.59
C ILE A 168 -37.07 17.62 -15.79
N ASP A 169 -36.98 17.69 -14.45
CA ASP A 169 -38.10 17.41 -13.56
C ASP A 169 -39.09 18.58 -13.46
N TYR A 170 -38.61 19.83 -13.61
CA TYR A 170 -39.40 21.03 -13.34
C TYR A 170 -39.28 22.13 -14.41
N GLY A 171 -38.61 21.87 -15.53
CA GLY A 171 -38.32 22.89 -16.55
C GLY A 171 -39.57 23.61 -17.06
N ASP A 172 -40.59 22.84 -17.44
CA ASP A 172 -41.85 23.37 -17.94
C ASP A 172 -42.67 24.06 -16.84
N ASP A 173 -42.70 23.48 -15.63
CA ASP A 173 -43.47 23.98 -14.49
C ASP A 173 -42.90 25.28 -13.91
N ALA A 174 -41.58 25.44 -13.93
CA ALA A 174 -40.87 26.61 -13.42
C ALA A 174 -40.60 27.68 -14.48
N GLY A 175 -41.04 27.47 -15.73
CA GLY A 175 -40.81 28.40 -16.84
C GLY A 175 -39.33 28.62 -17.13
N LEU A 176 -38.51 27.58 -16.94
CA LEU A 176 -37.07 27.66 -17.14
C LEU A 176 -36.74 27.63 -18.63
N GLU A 177 -36.02 28.63 -19.11
CA GLU A 177 -35.49 28.61 -20.48
C GLU A 177 -34.26 27.69 -20.57
N GLU A 178 -34.24 26.82 -21.59
CA GLU A 178 -33.18 25.82 -21.77
C GLU A 178 -31.80 26.48 -21.88
N GLU A 179 -31.69 27.54 -22.68
CA GLU A 179 -30.41 28.20 -22.94
C GLU A 179 -29.87 28.88 -21.67
N GLU A 180 -30.72 29.58 -20.91
CA GLU A 180 -30.33 30.26 -19.67
C GLU A 180 -29.92 29.25 -18.59
N THR A 181 -30.61 28.12 -18.50
CA THR A 181 -30.40 27.11 -17.46
C THR A 181 -29.22 26.18 -17.79
N LEU A 182 -29.12 25.72 -19.04
CA LEU A 182 -28.15 24.69 -19.42
C LEU A 182 -26.83 25.27 -19.95
N SER A 183 -26.79 26.50 -20.44
CA SER A 183 -25.53 27.11 -20.92
C SER A 183 -24.45 27.20 -19.82
N PRO A 184 -24.75 27.66 -18.58
CA PRO A 184 -23.80 27.63 -17.47
C PRO A 184 -23.30 26.22 -17.16
N VAL A 185 -24.21 25.24 -17.13
CA VAL A 185 -23.88 23.83 -16.88
C VAL A 185 -22.95 23.26 -17.95
N ARG A 186 -23.23 23.55 -19.23
CA ARG A 186 -22.37 23.14 -20.36
C ARG A 186 -20.98 23.76 -20.25
N LYS A 187 -20.90 25.03 -19.83
CA LYS A 187 -19.62 25.72 -19.61
C LYS A 187 -18.80 25.07 -18.49
N ASP A 188 -19.42 24.78 -17.36
CA ASP A 188 -18.76 24.16 -16.22
C ASP A 188 -18.31 22.73 -16.53
N ALA A 189 -19.15 21.94 -17.20
CA ALA A 189 -18.80 20.61 -17.67
C ALA A 189 -17.59 20.64 -18.63
N LYS A 190 -17.56 21.57 -19.60
CA LYS A 190 -16.41 21.76 -20.49
C LYS A 190 -15.15 22.19 -19.74
N ALA A 191 -15.28 23.00 -18.69
CA ALA A 191 -14.15 23.41 -17.87
C ALA A 191 -13.55 22.23 -17.09
N ILE A 192 -14.40 21.37 -16.52
CA ILE A 192 -13.99 20.13 -15.84
C ILE A 192 -13.31 19.17 -16.82
N GLU A 193 -13.91 18.96 -18.00
CA GLU A 193 -13.34 18.14 -19.07
C GLU A 193 -11.93 18.62 -19.46
N ALA A 194 -11.76 19.93 -19.65
CA ALA A 194 -10.46 20.52 -19.99
C ALA A 194 -9.43 20.37 -18.86
N GLN A 195 -9.84 20.36 -17.59
CA GLN A 195 -8.94 20.06 -16.46
C GLN A 195 -8.50 18.60 -16.48
N ILE A 196 -9.43 17.66 -16.68
CA ILE A 196 -9.12 16.22 -16.76
C ILE A 196 -8.18 15.95 -17.94
N ARG A 197 -8.45 16.52 -19.13
CA ARG A 197 -7.58 16.36 -20.31
C ARG A 197 -6.16 16.87 -20.06
N ARG A 198 -6.01 18.01 -19.38
CA ARG A 198 -4.69 18.54 -19.00
C ARG A 198 -3.97 17.64 -18.01
N HIS A 199 -4.69 17.08 -17.03
CA HIS A 199 -4.14 16.15 -16.05
C HIS A 199 -3.67 14.84 -16.69
N LEU A 200 -4.42 14.32 -17.67
CA LEU A 200 -4.03 13.13 -18.44
C LEU A 200 -2.86 13.38 -19.41
N ALA A 201 -2.61 14.64 -19.78
CA ALA A 201 -1.53 15.04 -20.68
C ALA A 201 -0.20 15.31 -19.97
N ASP A 202 -0.01 14.77 -18.76
CA ASP A 202 1.20 14.99 -17.93
C ASP A 202 2.48 14.32 -18.50
N GLY A 203 2.39 13.67 -19.66
CA GLY A 203 3.49 12.96 -20.28
C GLY A 203 3.81 11.63 -19.59
N ARG A 204 2.84 11.05 -18.88
CA ARG A 204 2.97 9.78 -18.14
C ARG A 204 4.12 9.80 -17.12
N ARG A 205 4.50 10.97 -16.63
CA ARG A 205 5.63 11.14 -15.71
C ARG A 205 5.50 10.27 -14.48
N GLY A 206 4.27 10.16 -13.94
CA GLY A 206 3.99 9.32 -12.79
C GLY A 206 4.07 7.82 -13.09
N GLU A 207 3.78 7.40 -14.32
CA GLU A 207 3.96 6.01 -14.77
C GLU A 207 5.45 5.72 -14.94
N THR A 208 6.19 6.56 -15.66
CA THR A 208 7.64 6.43 -15.88
C THR A 208 8.43 6.37 -14.57
N LEU A 209 8.04 7.16 -13.56
CA LEU A 209 8.69 7.11 -12.25
C LEU A 209 8.44 5.77 -11.54
N ARG A 210 7.23 5.18 -11.70
CA ARG A 210 6.86 3.91 -11.09
C ARG A 210 7.43 2.70 -11.80
N SER A 211 7.34 2.66 -13.13
CA SER A 211 7.86 1.54 -13.94
C SER A 211 9.38 1.58 -14.12
N GLY A 212 9.99 2.75 -13.94
CA GLY A 212 11.39 2.98 -14.25
C GLY A 212 11.65 3.04 -15.76
N LEU A 213 12.93 3.08 -16.12
CA LEU A 213 13.42 3.14 -17.49
C LEU A 213 14.26 1.92 -17.80
N ARG A 214 14.18 1.44 -19.05
CA ARG A 214 15.13 0.48 -19.59
C ARG A 214 16.08 1.17 -20.55
N CYS A 215 17.36 0.87 -20.42
CA CYS A 215 18.43 1.46 -21.19
C CYS A 215 19.31 0.34 -21.76
N SER A 216 19.52 0.35 -23.07
CA SER A 216 20.42 -0.59 -23.74
C SER A 216 21.72 0.11 -24.10
N LEU A 217 22.86 -0.51 -23.78
CA LEU A 217 24.18 -0.03 -24.18
C LEU A 217 24.49 -0.56 -25.59
N VAL A 218 24.42 0.31 -26.59
CA VAL A 218 24.68 -0.08 -27.99
C VAL A 218 26.02 0.50 -28.47
N GLY A 219 26.82 -0.32 -29.12
CA GLY A 219 28.11 0.11 -29.67
C GLY A 219 28.93 -1.05 -30.24
N PRO A 220 29.99 -0.76 -31.02
CA PRO A 220 30.82 -1.79 -31.64
C PRO A 220 31.49 -2.72 -30.61
N PRO A 221 31.98 -3.90 -31.04
CA PRO A 221 32.83 -4.75 -30.20
C PRO A 221 34.00 -3.95 -29.62
N ASN A 222 34.36 -4.21 -28.35
CA ASN A 222 35.43 -3.52 -27.62
C ASN A 222 35.26 -2.00 -27.41
N ALA A 223 34.04 -1.44 -27.60
CA ALA A 223 33.75 -0.02 -27.32
C ALA A 223 33.74 0.35 -25.82
N GLY A 224 34.07 -0.59 -24.92
CA GLY A 224 34.05 -0.36 -23.47
C GLY A 224 32.67 -0.48 -22.81
N LYS A 225 31.66 -1.05 -23.48
CA LYS A 225 30.29 -1.25 -22.94
C LYS A 225 30.31 -1.97 -21.58
N SER A 226 30.95 -3.13 -21.52
CA SER A 226 31.04 -3.93 -20.29
C SER A 226 31.87 -3.22 -19.21
N SER A 227 32.87 -2.42 -19.57
CA SER A 227 33.62 -1.59 -18.62
C SER A 227 32.75 -0.47 -18.01
N LEU A 228 31.91 0.19 -18.82
CA LEU A 228 30.95 1.18 -18.35
C LEU A 228 29.91 0.53 -17.42
N LEU A 229 29.34 -0.61 -17.84
CA LEU A 229 28.34 -1.33 -17.05
C LEU A 229 28.90 -1.79 -15.69
N ASN A 230 30.12 -2.33 -15.67
CA ASN A 230 30.82 -2.67 -14.42
C ASN A 230 31.10 -1.42 -13.57
N SER A 231 31.49 -0.30 -14.18
CA SER A 231 31.71 0.96 -13.45
C SER A 231 30.41 1.52 -12.86
N LEU A 232 29.27 1.32 -13.51
CA LEU A 232 27.95 1.69 -12.99
C LEU A 232 27.51 0.75 -11.87
N ALA A 233 27.73 -0.56 -12.02
CA ALA A 233 27.41 -1.58 -11.02
C ALA A 233 28.22 -1.43 -9.72
N ALA A 234 29.48 -0.98 -9.82
CA ALA A 234 30.37 -0.78 -8.67
C ALA A 234 30.05 0.50 -7.85
N ARG A 235 29.02 1.28 -8.22
CA ARG A 235 28.61 2.48 -7.48
C ARG A 235 27.57 2.16 -6.41
N PRO A 236 27.55 2.93 -5.30
CA PRO A 236 26.50 2.83 -4.28
C PRO A 236 25.06 3.07 -4.78
N ALA A 237 24.91 3.62 -6.00
CA ALA A 237 23.62 3.88 -6.64
C ALA A 237 22.97 2.62 -7.26
N ALA A 238 23.61 1.45 -7.17
CA ALA A 238 23.04 0.19 -7.64
C ALA A 238 21.97 -0.32 -6.66
N ILE A 239 20.77 -0.58 -7.19
CA ILE A 239 19.63 -1.09 -6.42
C ILE A 239 19.82 -2.60 -6.26
N VAL A 240 20.10 -3.07 -5.05
CA VAL A 240 20.24 -4.50 -4.75
C VAL A 240 18.84 -5.09 -4.55
N SER A 241 18.38 -5.90 -5.49
CA SER A 241 17.17 -6.70 -5.31
C SER A 241 17.51 -8.01 -4.61
N SER A 242 16.76 -8.37 -3.57
CA SER A 242 16.93 -9.60 -2.79
C SER A 242 16.11 -10.78 -3.32
N ILE A 243 15.47 -10.67 -4.48
CA ILE A 243 14.64 -11.74 -5.06
C ILE A 243 15.54 -12.89 -5.55
N PRO A 244 15.50 -14.08 -4.93
CA PRO A 244 16.26 -15.24 -5.40
C PRO A 244 15.70 -15.72 -6.74
N GLY A 245 16.51 -15.73 -7.80
CA GLY A 245 16.12 -16.32 -9.09
C GLY A 245 16.49 -15.55 -10.36
N THR A 246 17.18 -14.41 -10.30
CA THR A 246 17.63 -13.67 -11.51
C THR A 246 18.93 -14.21 -12.13
N THR A 247 19.50 -15.29 -11.58
CA THR A 247 20.71 -15.92 -12.11
C THR A 247 20.39 -16.85 -13.28
N ARG A 248 20.19 -16.26 -14.47
CA ARG A 248 20.71 -16.79 -15.74
C ARG A 248 20.44 -15.80 -16.87
N ASP A 249 21.55 -15.23 -17.34
CA ASP A 249 21.76 -14.68 -18.69
C ASP A 249 21.04 -13.37 -19.06
N VAL A 250 21.54 -12.26 -18.49
CA VAL A 250 22.02 -10.99 -19.11
C VAL A 250 22.64 -10.21 -17.94
N VAL A 251 23.79 -9.53 -18.10
CA VAL A 251 24.39 -8.70 -17.02
C VAL A 251 23.54 -7.44 -16.83
N GLN A 252 22.39 -7.57 -16.17
CA GLN A 252 21.47 -6.46 -15.91
C GLN A 252 21.88 -5.72 -14.65
N VAL A 253 22.04 -4.40 -14.75
CA VAL A 253 22.34 -3.53 -13.59
C VAL A 253 21.16 -2.60 -13.37
N ARG A 254 20.59 -2.62 -12.17
CA ARG A 254 19.57 -1.65 -11.74
C ARG A 254 20.22 -0.50 -10.99
N LEU A 255 19.92 0.72 -11.39
CA LEU A 255 20.50 1.96 -10.86
C LEU A 255 19.39 2.92 -10.45
N GLU A 256 19.63 3.75 -9.44
CA GLU A 256 18.88 4.98 -9.25
C GLU A 256 19.60 6.15 -9.96
N ILE A 257 18.93 6.80 -10.91
CA ILE A 257 19.44 7.99 -11.59
C ILE A 257 18.42 9.12 -11.43
N ALA A 258 18.81 10.20 -10.75
CA ALA A 258 17.94 11.35 -10.48
C ALA A 258 16.57 11.00 -9.87
N GLY A 259 16.51 9.95 -9.04
CA GLY A 259 15.27 9.47 -8.41
C GLY A 259 14.45 8.49 -9.25
N VAL A 260 14.94 8.09 -10.44
CA VAL A 260 14.26 7.14 -11.33
C VAL A 260 15.02 5.82 -11.35
N ALA A 261 14.30 4.70 -11.27
CA ALA A 261 14.89 3.38 -11.44
C ALA A 261 15.28 3.18 -12.91
N VAL A 262 16.54 2.83 -13.18
CA VAL A 262 17.06 2.61 -14.54
C VAL A 262 17.68 1.22 -14.59
N GLN A 263 17.11 0.35 -15.43
CA GLN A 263 17.65 -0.96 -15.75
C GLN A 263 18.53 -0.83 -17.00
N VAL A 264 19.82 -1.11 -16.84
CA VAL A 264 20.81 -1.08 -17.92
C VAL A 264 21.13 -2.50 -18.37
N GLU A 265 21.05 -2.74 -19.67
CA GLU A 265 21.31 -4.02 -20.34
C GLU A 265 22.35 -3.81 -21.46
N ASP A 266 23.24 -4.79 -21.69
CA ASP A 266 24.21 -4.83 -22.81
C ASP A 266 23.63 -5.69 -23.95
#